data_AF-A0A7C0ZCY5-F1
#
_entry.id   AF-A0A7C0ZCY5-F1
#
_cell.length_a   1.000
_cell.length_b   1.000
_cell.length_c   1.000
_cell.angle_alpha   90.00
_cell.angle_beta   90.00
_cell.angle_gamma   90.00
#
_symmetry.space_group_name_H-M   'P 1'
#
loop_
_entity.id
_entity.type
_entity.pdbx_description
1 polymer ?
#
loop_
_entity_poly.entity_id
_entity_poly.type
_entity_poly.pdbx_seq_one_letter_code
_entity_poly.pdbx_strand_id
1 'polypeptide(L)'
;MLILILSFCASDKVIKASERVNVVQLIDSLENGFTFRWHMKNRFMRMDAEGVYRGRGKVNIKGSIKSPEGTMDVSGYNPYEQIKIVCGEKRFVFKEKRRNTLIYEFPAVLFFLDPVKGMGKGLVYIKNGRIFKITAENENAKWSMEIGIYRKPITKILIECDGCDMERIKQRLVLWGEKGVKLKENIFEFIEEIPLNSKLFKKGTVKWYVLESNKQGELKDPLDTLYTYSIDSLYNPEITRINYGTDPRGRPSLIIGIKNPGNGVIGLFVDDSLVSTCYRNNPMIIPFRDSTDAKLVYIYLKTGQIGSGSIEIRRLK
;
A
#
# COMPACT_ATOMS: atom_id res chain seq x y z
N MET A 1 -52.76 -23.93 25.72
CA MET A 1 -52.64 -22.93 24.64
C MET A 1 -51.15 -22.83 24.30
N LEU A 2 -50.73 -23.55 23.25
CA LEU A 2 -49.33 -23.60 22.78
C LEU A 2 -48.97 -22.25 22.15
N ILE A 3 -47.90 -21.61 22.61
CA ILE A 3 -47.27 -20.50 21.89
C ILE A 3 -46.28 -21.13 20.91
N LEU A 4 -46.59 -20.97 19.62
CA LEU A 4 -45.78 -21.40 18.48
C LEU A 4 -44.40 -20.74 18.53
N ILE A 5 -43.35 -21.57 18.56
CA ILE A 5 -41.99 -21.18 18.18
C ILE A 5 -42.00 -21.08 16.65
N LEU A 6 -41.96 -19.86 16.12
CA LEU A 6 -41.74 -19.61 14.69
C LEU A 6 -40.23 -19.63 14.42
N SER A 7 -39.75 -20.80 14.03
CA SER A 7 -38.51 -20.97 13.28
C SER A 7 -38.70 -20.42 11.86
N PHE A 8 -37.98 -19.35 11.52
CA PHE A 8 -37.74 -18.98 10.11
C PHE A 8 -36.23 -19.00 9.84
N CYS A 9 -35.85 -19.91 8.95
CA CYS A 9 -34.52 -20.19 8.45
C CYS A 9 -33.92 -19.02 7.67
N ALA A 10 -32.64 -18.69 7.97
CA ALA A 10 -31.60 -18.35 6.98
C ALA A 10 -30.23 -18.28 7.69
N SER A 11 -29.60 -19.43 8.00
CA SER A 11 -28.29 -19.47 8.67
C SER A 11 -27.07 -19.48 7.72
N ASP A 12 -27.16 -18.93 6.50
CA ASP A 12 -26.14 -19.17 5.47
C ASP A 12 -25.22 -17.97 5.11
N LYS A 13 -25.30 -16.84 5.81
CA LYS A 13 -24.50 -15.64 5.45
C LYS A 13 -23.71 -14.98 6.58
N VAL A 14 -23.46 -15.69 7.68
CA VAL A 14 -22.70 -15.12 8.81
C VAL A 14 -21.26 -15.62 8.76
N ILE A 15 -20.34 -14.77 8.28
CA ILE A 15 -18.90 -14.99 8.46
C ILE A 15 -18.53 -14.71 9.92
N LYS A 16 -17.81 -15.65 10.55
CA LYS A 16 -17.27 -15.42 11.90
C LYS A 16 -16.31 -14.23 11.87
N ALA A 17 -16.31 -13.40 12.90
CA ALA A 17 -15.44 -12.23 12.97
C ALA A 17 -13.95 -12.59 12.78
N SER A 18 -13.53 -13.75 13.30
CA SER A 18 -12.17 -14.30 13.14
C SER A 18 -11.80 -14.70 11.71
N GLU A 19 -12.78 -14.86 10.82
CA GLU A 19 -12.57 -15.20 9.41
C GLU A 19 -12.62 -13.97 8.49
N ARG A 20 -13.00 -12.80 9.01
CA ARG A 20 -13.00 -11.56 8.23
C ARG A 20 -11.58 -11.18 7.87
N VAL A 21 -11.41 -10.74 6.63
CA VAL A 21 -10.12 -10.31 6.09
C VAL A 21 -10.24 -8.88 5.59
N ASN A 22 -9.16 -8.11 5.76
CA ASN A 22 -9.08 -6.78 5.19
C ASN A 22 -8.71 -6.89 3.71
N VAL A 23 -9.73 -6.89 2.83
CA VAL A 23 -9.53 -7.04 1.38
C VAL A 23 -8.67 -5.93 0.79
N VAL A 24 -8.82 -4.69 1.28
CA VAL A 24 -8.01 -3.54 0.84
C VAL A 24 -6.53 -3.80 1.13
N GLN A 25 -6.21 -4.21 2.35
CA GLN A 25 -4.84 -4.55 2.73
C GLN A 25 -4.26 -5.70 1.90
N LEU A 26 -5.09 -6.69 1.54
CA LEU A 26 -4.65 -7.79 0.68
C LEU A 26 -4.38 -7.34 -0.76
N ILE A 27 -5.20 -6.43 -1.32
CA ILE A 27 -4.92 -5.80 -2.61
C ILE A 27 -3.62 -5.01 -2.53
N ASP A 28 -3.44 -4.17 -1.51
CA ASP A 28 -2.23 -3.38 -1.35
C ASP A 28 -0.99 -4.29 -1.21
N SER A 29 -1.12 -5.46 -0.57
CA SER A 29 -0.01 -6.42 -0.45
C SER A 29 0.48 -6.98 -1.79
N LEU A 30 -0.34 -6.95 -2.85
CA LEU A 30 0.06 -7.36 -4.20
C LEU A 30 1.10 -6.42 -4.82
N GLU A 31 1.29 -5.21 -4.27
CA GLU A 31 2.39 -4.31 -4.65
C GLU A 31 3.77 -4.97 -4.50
N ASN A 32 3.88 -6.00 -3.65
CA ASN A 32 5.13 -6.73 -3.41
C ASN A 32 5.44 -7.81 -4.46
N GLY A 33 4.55 -8.03 -5.42
CA GLY A 33 4.76 -8.96 -6.51
C GLY A 33 3.82 -10.16 -6.51
N PHE A 34 3.46 -10.61 -7.72
CA PHE A 34 2.61 -11.76 -7.96
C PHE A 34 2.81 -12.28 -9.40
N THR A 35 2.49 -13.56 -9.62
CA THR A 35 2.30 -14.06 -10.98
C THR A 35 0.84 -13.87 -11.37
N PHE A 36 0.56 -13.67 -12.64
CA PHE A 36 -0.81 -13.46 -13.09
C PHE A 36 -1.13 -14.18 -14.40
N ARG A 37 -2.40 -14.55 -14.54
CA ARG A 37 -3.06 -14.81 -15.81
C ARG A 37 -4.26 -13.89 -15.92
N TRP A 38 -4.28 -13.05 -16.94
CA TRP A 38 -5.20 -11.97 -17.11
C TRP A 38 -5.99 -12.15 -18.41
N HIS A 39 -7.31 -12.25 -18.25
CA HIS A 39 -8.25 -12.38 -19.34
C HIS A 39 -9.20 -11.19 -19.35
N MET A 40 -9.40 -10.63 -20.55
CA MET A 40 -10.43 -9.63 -20.77
C MET A 40 -11.19 -9.94 -22.05
N LYS A 41 -12.47 -9.60 -22.06
CA LYS A 41 -13.30 -9.73 -23.25
C LYS A 41 -14.42 -8.71 -23.21
N ASN A 42 -14.63 -7.99 -24.31
CA ASN A 42 -15.88 -7.30 -24.61
C ASN A 42 -16.36 -7.72 -26.02
N ARG A 43 -17.33 -7.00 -26.59
CA ARG A 43 -17.85 -7.28 -27.93
C ARG A 43 -16.79 -7.17 -29.05
N PHE A 44 -15.80 -6.31 -28.89
CA PHE A 44 -14.83 -5.95 -29.94
C PHE A 44 -13.43 -6.51 -29.67
N MET A 45 -13.04 -6.56 -28.40
CA MET A 45 -11.68 -6.85 -27.96
C MET A 45 -11.62 -8.08 -27.07
N ARG A 46 -10.54 -8.83 -27.21
CA ARG A 46 -10.18 -9.93 -26.32
C ARG A 46 -8.71 -9.84 -25.96
N MET A 47 -8.39 -10.02 -24.69
CA MET A 47 -7.02 -10.11 -24.21
C MET A 47 -6.82 -11.39 -23.43
N ASP A 48 -5.71 -12.06 -23.72
CA ASP A 48 -5.18 -13.17 -22.93
C ASP A 48 -3.71 -12.85 -22.69
N ALA A 49 -3.34 -12.63 -21.42
CA ALA A 49 -1.99 -12.30 -21.03
C ALA A 49 -1.59 -13.03 -19.75
N GLU A 50 -0.30 -13.31 -19.59
CA GLU A 50 0.26 -13.88 -18.38
C GLU A 50 1.62 -13.27 -18.09
N GLY A 51 2.06 -13.37 -16.83
CA GLY A 51 3.33 -12.78 -16.48
C GLY A 51 3.64 -12.75 -15.00
N VAL A 52 4.62 -11.91 -14.68
CA VAL A 52 5.15 -11.69 -13.35
C VAL A 52 5.24 -10.19 -13.09
N TYR A 53 4.52 -9.73 -12.08
CA TYR A 53 4.74 -8.44 -11.44
C TYR A 53 5.74 -8.64 -10.30
N ARG A 54 6.89 -7.96 -10.35
CA ARG A 54 7.96 -8.08 -9.33
C ARG A 54 7.89 -6.99 -8.25
N GLY A 55 6.84 -6.17 -8.28
CA GLY A 55 6.69 -5.00 -7.42
C GLY A 55 7.28 -3.71 -7.98
N ARG A 56 6.81 -2.57 -7.45
CA ARG A 56 7.24 -1.20 -7.84
C ARG A 56 7.24 -0.96 -9.36
N GLY A 57 6.16 -1.39 -10.02
CA GLY A 57 5.99 -1.18 -11.47
C GLY A 57 6.81 -2.11 -12.38
N LYS A 58 7.65 -3.01 -11.84
CA LYS A 58 8.45 -3.93 -12.65
C LYS A 58 7.60 -5.11 -13.13
N VAL A 59 7.34 -5.18 -14.43
CA VAL A 59 6.47 -6.18 -15.05
C VAL A 59 7.22 -6.95 -16.15
N ASN A 60 7.04 -8.27 -16.15
CA ASN A 60 7.30 -9.12 -17.31
C ASN A 60 5.96 -9.70 -17.74
N ILE A 61 5.39 -9.21 -18.84
CA ILE A 61 4.10 -9.66 -19.38
C ILE A 61 4.28 -10.24 -20.77
N LYS A 62 3.54 -11.31 -21.06
CA LYS A 62 3.41 -11.92 -22.38
C LYS A 62 1.93 -12.05 -22.69
N GLY A 63 1.53 -11.72 -23.90
CA GLY A 63 0.14 -11.79 -24.30
C GLY A 63 -0.14 -10.88 -25.48
N SER A 64 -1.41 -10.74 -25.81
CA SER A 64 -1.84 -9.80 -26.86
C SER A 64 -3.28 -9.39 -26.65
N ILE A 65 -3.63 -8.21 -27.17
CA ILE A 65 -5.02 -7.78 -27.30
C ILE A 65 -5.41 -7.96 -28.76
N LYS A 66 -6.45 -8.75 -29.02
CA LYS A 66 -7.07 -8.88 -30.34
C LYS A 66 -8.23 -7.90 -30.43
N SER A 67 -8.20 -7.06 -31.46
CA SER A 67 -9.23 -6.06 -31.80
C SER A 67 -9.59 -6.17 -33.29
N PRO A 68 -10.68 -5.55 -33.76
CA PRO A 68 -11.01 -5.52 -35.19
C PRO A 68 -9.91 -4.88 -36.04
N GLU A 69 -9.17 -3.91 -35.47
CA GLU A 69 -8.08 -3.17 -36.12
C GLU A 69 -6.76 -3.95 -36.15
N GLY A 70 -6.69 -5.11 -35.47
CA GLY A 70 -5.52 -5.97 -35.44
C GLY A 70 -5.12 -6.42 -34.04
N THR A 71 -3.88 -6.90 -33.93
CA THR A 71 -3.31 -7.40 -32.67
C THR A 71 -2.37 -6.36 -32.06
N MET A 72 -2.62 -5.98 -30.81
CA MET A 72 -1.83 -5.01 -30.05
C MET A 72 -0.98 -5.69 -28.98
N ASP A 73 0.17 -5.08 -28.68
CA ASP A 73 1.07 -5.51 -27.62
C ASP A 73 0.54 -5.11 -26.22
N VAL A 74 0.83 -5.95 -25.23
CA VAL A 74 0.44 -5.79 -23.83
C VAL A 74 1.59 -5.34 -22.93
N SER A 75 2.81 -5.15 -23.46
CA SER A 75 4.02 -4.80 -22.69
C SER A 75 3.88 -3.53 -21.84
N GLY A 76 3.07 -2.56 -22.28
CA GLY A 76 2.82 -1.31 -21.57
C GLY A 76 1.83 -1.40 -20.39
N TYR A 77 1.18 -2.55 -20.18
CA TYR A 77 0.16 -2.69 -19.15
C TYR A 77 0.74 -3.16 -17.82
N ASN A 78 0.42 -2.44 -16.75
CA ASN A 78 0.78 -2.81 -15.38
C ASN A 78 -0.39 -3.54 -14.69
N PRO A 79 -0.29 -4.85 -14.40
CA PRO A 79 -1.38 -5.64 -13.83
C PRO A 79 -1.78 -5.17 -12.43
N TYR A 80 -0.86 -4.62 -11.63
CA TYR A 80 -1.17 -4.10 -10.30
C TYR A 80 -2.03 -2.84 -10.38
N GLU A 81 -1.66 -1.89 -11.25
CA GLU A 81 -2.47 -0.69 -11.50
C GLU A 81 -3.86 -1.07 -12.04
N GLN A 82 -3.94 -2.10 -12.88
CA GLN A 82 -5.21 -2.57 -13.44
C GLN A 82 -6.12 -3.18 -12.37
N ILE A 83 -5.55 -3.91 -11.39
CA ILE A 83 -6.29 -4.34 -10.19
C ILE A 83 -6.80 -3.12 -9.41
N LYS A 84 -5.96 -2.10 -9.20
CA LYS A 84 -6.35 -0.88 -8.46
C LYS A 84 -7.44 -0.10 -9.18
N ILE A 85 -7.39 0.02 -10.50
CA ILE A 85 -8.43 0.66 -11.32
C ILE A 85 -9.74 -0.10 -11.19
N VAL A 86 -9.73 -1.42 -11.41
CA VAL A 86 -10.94 -2.26 -11.37
C VAL A 86 -11.59 -2.25 -10.00
N CYS A 87 -10.77 -2.37 -8.94
CA CYS A 87 -11.25 -2.43 -7.56
C CYS A 87 -11.64 -1.05 -7.00
N GLY A 88 -10.90 0.00 -7.38
CA GLY A 88 -10.99 1.34 -6.79
C GLY A 88 -10.79 1.35 -5.26
N GLU A 89 -11.20 2.45 -4.62
CA GLU A 89 -11.26 2.59 -3.15
C GLU A 89 -12.58 2.06 -2.58
N LYS A 90 -13.16 1.03 -3.21
CA LYS A 90 -14.55 0.65 -2.99
C LYS A 90 -14.73 -0.22 -1.73
N ARG A 91 -15.95 -0.22 -1.20
CA ARG A 91 -16.34 -1.06 -0.06
C ARG A 91 -16.54 -2.51 -0.51
N PHE A 92 -15.73 -3.41 0.03
CA PHE A 92 -15.87 -4.86 -0.16
C PHE A 92 -16.88 -5.42 0.82
N VAL A 93 -17.91 -6.09 0.30
CA VAL A 93 -18.98 -6.70 1.08
C VAL A 93 -18.80 -8.21 1.04
N PHE A 94 -18.76 -8.86 2.21
CA PHE A 94 -18.73 -10.32 2.25
C PHE A 94 -19.99 -10.89 1.59
N LYS A 95 -19.80 -11.78 0.61
CA LYS A 95 -20.90 -12.38 -0.15
C LYS A 95 -21.22 -13.78 0.36
N GLU A 96 -20.21 -14.65 0.37
CA GLU A 96 -20.35 -16.05 0.72
C GLU A 96 -18.98 -16.70 0.99
N LYS A 97 -19.02 -17.88 1.62
CA LYS A 97 -17.87 -18.76 1.79
C LYS A 97 -18.15 -20.06 1.04
N ARG A 98 -17.23 -20.44 0.14
CA ARG A 98 -17.28 -21.72 -0.60
C ARG A 98 -16.07 -22.56 -0.23
N ARG A 99 -16.28 -23.66 0.49
CA ARG A 99 -15.18 -24.47 1.07
C ARG A 99 -14.23 -23.57 1.89
N ASN A 100 -12.95 -23.50 1.51
CA ASN A 100 -11.93 -22.65 2.14
C ASN A 100 -11.71 -21.31 1.41
N THR A 101 -12.67 -20.90 0.58
CA THR A 101 -12.61 -19.65 -0.18
C THR A 101 -13.64 -18.67 0.36
N LEU A 102 -13.18 -17.49 0.77
CA LEU A 102 -14.02 -16.34 1.07
C LEU A 102 -14.22 -15.52 -0.20
N ILE A 103 -15.46 -15.12 -0.48
CA ILE A 103 -15.82 -14.32 -1.65
C ILE A 103 -16.37 -12.99 -1.18
N TYR A 104 -15.74 -11.91 -1.64
CA TYR A 104 -16.17 -10.54 -1.38
C TYR A 104 -16.64 -9.90 -2.69
N GLU A 105 -17.71 -9.13 -2.62
CA GLU A 105 -18.28 -8.41 -3.74
C GLU A 105 -17.98 -6.91 -3.64
N PHE A 106 -17.79 -6.25 -4.78
CA PHE A 106 -17.53 -4.82 -4.86
C PHE A 106 -18.07 -4.24 -6.18
N PRO A 107 -18.40 -2.94 -6.24
CA PRO A 107 -18.66 -2.26 -7.50
C PRO A 107 -17.35 -2.09 -8.28
N ALA A 108 -17.28 -2.60 -9.51
CA ALA A 108 -16.06 -2.60 -10.31
C ALA A 108 -16.06 -1.51 -11.38
N VAL A 109 -14.89 -0.92 -11.66
CA VAL A 109 -14.72 0.04 -12.76
C VAL A 109 -14.15 -0.68 -13.98
N LEU A 110 -14.92 -0.71 -15.07
CA LEU A 110 -14.60 -1.32 -16.35
C LEU A 110 -14.50 -0.29 -17.49
N PHE A 111 -14.29 1.00 -17.16
CA PHE A 111 -14.26 2.09 -18.15
C PHE A 111 -13.29 1.88 -19.32
N PHE A 112 -12.14 1.25 -19.06
CA PHE A 112 -11.15 0.93 -20.10
C PHE A 112 -11.59 -0.20 -21.05
N LEU A 113 -12.63 -0.97 -20.68
CA LEU A 113 -13.25 -2.01 -21.49
C LEU A 113 -14.60 -1.60 -22.07
N ASP A 114 -15.32 -0.71 -21.40
CA ASP A 114 -16.61 -0.17 -21.81
C ASP A 114 -16.69 1.29 -21.34
N PRO A 115 -16.24 2.25 -22.16
CA PRO A 115 -16.22 3.67 -21.78
C PRO A 115 -17.63 4.27 -21.63
N VAL A 116 -18.68 3.60 -22.11
CA VAL A 116 -20.06 4.08 -22.07
C VAL A 116 -20.79 3.61 -20.80
N LYS A 117 -20.57 2.36 -20.36
CA LYS A 117 -21.23 1.77 -19.18
C LYS A 117 -20.24 1.26 -18.13
N GLY A 118 -19.13 1.98 -17.93
CA GLY A 118 -17.92 1.56 -17.20
C GLY A 118 -18.05 1.16 -15.72
N MET A 119 -19.25 0.91 -15.18
CA MET A 119 -19.47 0.30 -13.87
C MET A 119 -19.99 -1.13 -14.03
N GLY A 120 -19.42 -2.05 -13.27
CA GLY A 120 -19.81 -3.46 -13.23
C GLY A 120 -19.81 -4.01 -11.82
N LYS A 121 -19.90 -5.33 -11.73
CA LYS A 121 -19.88 -6.08 -10.47
C LYS A 121 -18.60 -6.90 -10.39
N GLY A 122 -17.87 -6.70 -9.30
CA GLY A 122 -16.61 -7.35 -9.02
C GLY A 122 -16.71 -8.40 -7.93
N LEU A 123 -15.86 -9.42 -8.00
CA LEU A 123 -15.67 -10.43 -6.96
C LEU A 123 -14.17 -10.63 -6.68
N VAL A 124 -13.80 -10.65 -5.40
CA VAL A 124 -12.46 -11.03 -4.92
C VAL A 124 -12.56 -12.40 -4.26
N TYR A 125 -11.72 -13.33 -4.69
CA TYR A 125 -11.67 -14.68 -4.16
C TYR A 125 -10.41 -14.86 -3.31
N ILE A 126 -10.62 -15.18 -2.03
CA ILE A 126 -9.57 -15.23 -1.02
C ILE A 126 -9.49 -16.63 -0.44
N LYS A 127 -8.33 -17.24 -0.50
CA LYS A 127 -8.06 -18.57 0.06
C LYS A 127 -6.80 -18.50 0.91
N ASN A 128 -6.85 -19.03 2.13
CA ASN A 128 -5.73 -19.02 3.08
C ASN A 128 -5.14 -17.61 3.29
N GLY A 129 -6.00 -16.59 3.41
CA GLY A 129 -5.60 -15.21 3.63
C GLY A 129 -4.92 -14.54 2.42
N ARG A 130 -5.05 -15.09 1.21
CA ARG A 130 -4.46 -14.53 -0.02
C ARG A 130 -5.50 -14.41 -1.13
N ILE A 131 -5.43 -13.34 -1.90
CA ILE A 131 -6.20 -13.20 -3.14
C ILE A 131 -5.60 -14.14 -4.17
N PHE A 132 -6.42 -15.01 -4.76
CA PHE A 132 -5.99 -15.88 -5.87
C PHE A 132 -6.76 -15.61 -7.16
N LYS A 133 -7.85 -14.85 -7.09
CA LYS A 133 -8.62 -14.45 -8.27
C LYS A 133 -9.38 -13.15 -7.99
N ILE A 134 -9.43 -12.29 -8.99
CA ILE A 134 -10.33 -11.14 -9.03
C ILE A 134 -11.11 -11.22 -10.35
N THR A 135 -12.40 -10.96 -10.31
CA THR A 135 -13.24 -10.85 -11.51
C THR A 135 -14.03 -9.55 -11.46
N ALA A 136 -14.37 -9.03 -12.62
CA ALA A 136 -15.31 -7.94 -12.79
C ALA A 136 -16.06 -8.11 -14.11
N GLU A 137 -17.38 -7.91 -14.10
CA GLU A 137 -18.19 -7.99 -15.30
C GLU A 137 -19.36 -7.00 -15.29
N ASN A 138 -19.79 -6.61 -16.48
CA ASN A 138 -21.08 -5.99 -16.74
C ASN A 138 -21.74 -6.70 -17.94
N GLU A 139 -22.81 -6.13 -18.50
CA GLU A 139 -23.53 -6.69 -19.65
C GLU A 139 -22.65 -6.86 -20.90
N ASN A 140 -21.59 -6.06 -21.05
CA ASN A 140 -20.82 -5.93 -22.28
C ASN A 140 -19.37 -6.39 -22.17
N ALA A 141 -18.83 -6.49 -20.96
CA ALA A 141 -17.42 -6.68 -20.69
C ALA A 141 -17.19 -7.63 -19.52
N LYS A 142 -16.13 -8.44 -19.64
CA LYS A 142 -15.62 -9.34 -18.62
C LYS A 142 -14.14 -9.12 -18.44
N TRP A 143 -13.72 -9.08 -17.19
CA TRP A 143 -12.34 -8.94 -16.75
C TRP A 143 -12.09 -9.99 -15.66
N SER A 144 -11.00 -10.74 -15.77
CA SER A 144 -10.60 -11.65 -14.71
C SER A 144 -9.10 -11.81 -14.65
N MET A 145 -8.56 -11.84 -13.44
CA MET A 145 -7.15 -12.10 -13.20
C MET A 145 -7.02 -13.22 -12.17
N GLU A 146 -6.35 -14.30 -12.56
CA GLU A 146 -5.84 -15.31 -11.63
C GLU A 146 -4.49 -14.83 -11.09
N ILE A 147 -4.33 -14.91 -9.78
CA ILE A 147 -3.18 -14.37 -9.04
C ILE A 147 -2.47 -15.53 -8.36
N GLY A 148 -1.24 -15.77 -8.80
CA GLY A 148 -0.36 -16.79 -8.25
C GLY A 148 0.73 -16.21 -7.36
N ILE A 149 1.42 -17.10 -6.65
CA ILE A 149 2.52 -16.71 -5.78
C ILE A 149 3.73 -16.39 -6.65
N TYR A 150 4.19 -15.14 -6.60
CA TYR A 150 5.54 -14.82 -7.04
C TYR A 150 6.53 -15.23 -5.95
N ARG A 151 7.27 -16.32 -6.19
CA ARG A 151 8.42 -16.67 -5.37
C ARG A 151 9.65 -16.01 -5.97
N LYS A 152 10.06 -14.88 -5.39
CA LYS A 152 11.40 -14.33 -5.65
C LYS A 152 12.43 -15.42 -5.27
N PRO A 153 13.52 -15.63 -6.03
CA PRO A 153 14.60 -16.49 -5.57
C PRO A 153 14.99 -16.06 -4.15
N ILE A 154 15.02 -17.03 -3.24
CA ILE A 154 15.35 -16.82 -1.83
C ILE A 154 16.73 -16.18 -1.80
N THR A 155 16.78 -14.87 -1.56
CA THR A 155 18.04 -14.15 -1.42
C THR A 155 18.28 -14.00 0.06
N LYS A 156 19.28 -14.71 0.57
CA LYS A 156 19.72 -14.53 1.95
C LYS A 156 20.45 -13.19 2.01
N ILE A 157 19.91 -12.27 2.81
CA ILE A 157 20.52 -10.97 3.06
C ILE A 157 21.37 -11.11 4.32
N LEU A 158 22.61 -10.63 4.21
CA LEU A 158 23.46 -10.33 5.35
C LEU A 158 23.60 -8.81 5.41
N ILE A 159 23.22 -8.21 6.54
CA ILE A 159 23.44 -6.79 6.82
C ILE A 159 24.44 -6.68 7.95
N GLU A 160 25.63 -6.22 7.64
CA GLU A 160 26.65 -5.91 8.63
C GLU A 160 26.53 -4.43 9.00
N CYS A 161 26.54 -4.13 10.29
CA CYS A 161 26.48 -2.76 10.78
C CYS A 161 27.62 -2.53 11.78
N ASP A 162 28.34 -1.42 11.57
CA ASP A 162 29.40 -0.96 12.45
C ASP A 162 29.06 0.44 12.97
N GLY A 163 28.97 0.59 14.29
CA GLY A 163 28.63 1.85 14.95
C GLY A 163 27.17 2.32 14.84
N CYS A 164 26.24 1.46 14.40
CA CYS A 164 24.81 1.75 14.37
C CYS A 164 24.00 0.96 15.42
N ASP A 165 22.82 1.48 15.75
CA ASP A 165 21.90 0.88 16.72
C ASP A 165 21.20 -0.33 16.10
N MET A 166 21.70 -1.51 16.46
CA MET A 166 21.23 -2.80 15.94
C MET A 166 19.74 -3.04 16.26
N GLU A 167 19.28 -2.73 17.47
CA GLU A 167 17.87 -2.93 17.82
C GLU A 167 16.95 -2.05 16.99
N ARG A 168 17.34 -0.80 16.73
CA ARG A 168 16.58 0.07 15.83
C ARG A 168 16.58 -0.46 14.40
N ILE A 169 17.71 -0.91 13.85
CA ILE A 169 17.75 -1.50 12.50
C ILE A 169 16.81 -2.71 12.41
N LYS A 170 16.84 -3.60 13.41
CA LYS A 170 15.92 -4.75 13.48
C LYS A 170 14.47 -4.33 13.48
N GLN A 171 14.09 -3.33 14.30
CA GLN A 171 12.74 -2.79 14.32
C GLN A 171 12.35 -2.20 12.95
N ARG A 172 13.25 -1.48 12.29
CA ARG A 172 13.00 -0.94 10.94
C ARG A 172 12.74 -2.04 9.91
N LEU A 173 13.52 -3.12 9.92
CA LEU A 173 13.32 -4.29 9.05
C LEU A 173 11.97 -4.98 9.31
N VAL A 174 11.59 -5.15 10.57
CA VAL A 174 10.31 -5.75 10.95
C VAL A 174 9.13 -4.86 10.52
N LEU A 175 9.20 -3.55 10.74
CA LEU A 175 8.19 -2.60 10.28
C LEU A 175 8.15 -2.47 8.75
N TRP A 176 9.28 -2.70 8.09
CA TRP A 176 9.35 -2.83 6.63
C TRP A 176 8.58 -4.07 6.14
N GLY A 177 8.44 -5.09 6.98
CA GLY A 177 7.67 -6.30 6.73
C GLY A 177 8.52 -7.55 6.54
N GLU A 178 9.84 -7.46 6.76
CA GLU A 178 10.73 -8.62 6.75
C GLU A 178 10.43 -9.53 7.94
N LYS A 179 10.53 -10.83 7.72
CA LYS A 179 10.26 -11.86 8.72
C LYS A 179 11.50 -12.67 9.01
N GLY A 180 11.56 -13.22 10.24
CA GLY A 180 12.64 -14.12 10.62
C GLY A 180 14.02 -13.46 10.68
N VAL A 181 14.08 -12.15 10.91
CA VAL A 181 15.34 -11.40 11.08
C VAL A 181 16.09 -11.89 12.30
N LYS A 182 17.20 -12.59 12.07
CA LYS A 182 18.12 -13.08 13.11
C LYS A 182 19.28 -12.12 13.25
N LEU A 183 19.67 -11.81 14.48
CA LEU A 183 20.89 -11.07 14.79
C LEU A 183 21.93 -12.06 15.32
N LYS A 184 23.10 -12.10 14.69
CA LYS A 184 24.28 -12.82 15.18
C LYS A 184 25.42 -11.82 15.21
N GLU A 185 25.93 -11.52 16.41
CA GLU A 185 26.97 -10.50 16.61
C GLU A 185 26.53 -9.15 16.02
N ASN A 186 27.18 -8.68 14.96
CA ASN A 186 26.89 -7.44 14.25
C ASN A 186 26.20 -7.66 12.87
N ILE A 187 25.71 -8.87 12.59
CA ILE A 187 25.14 -9.26 11.30
C ILE A 187 23.67 -9.64 11.43
N PHE A 188 22.80 -8.98 10.65
CA PHE A 188 21.44 -9.44 10.42
C PHE A 188 21.36 -10.44 9.28
N GLU A 189 20.69 -11.56 9.53
CA GLU A 189 20.45 -12.63 8.57
C GLU A 189 18.94 -12.83 8.38
N PHE A 190 18.45 -12.69 7.14
CA PHE A 190 17.06 -12.99 6.78
C PHE A 190 16.90 -13.30 5.29
N ILE A 191 15.72 -13.80 4.92
CA ILE A 191 15.31 -14.00 3.53
C ILE A 191 14.55 -12.74 3.10
N GLU A 192 15.01 -12.05 2.04
CA GLU A 192 14.33 -10.86 1.52
C GLU A 192 12.96 -11.24 0.94
N GLU A 193 11.88 -11.01 1.71
CA GLU A 193 10.50 -11.17 1.22
C GLU A 193 10.07 -9.91 0.45
N ILE A 194 10.53 -8.72 0.86
CA ILE A 194 10.18 -7.43 0.28
C ILE A 194 11.48 -6.72 -0.17
N PRO A 195 11.58 -6.20 -1.41
CA PRO A 195 12.78 -5.49 -1.85
C PRO A 195 13.17 -4.37 -0.87
N LEU A 196 14.35 -4.48 -0.26
CA LEU A 196 14.82 -3.46 0.68
C LEU A 196 14.94 -2.11 -0.02
N ASN A 197 14.52 -1.05 0.67
CA ASN A 197 14.83 0.30 0.26
C ASN A 197 16.11 0.75 0.97
N SER A 198 17.12 1.22 0.24
CA SER A 198 18.37 1.72 0.84
C SER A 198 18.13 2.88 1.82
N LYS A 199 17.06 3.67 1.64
CA LYS A 199 16.64 4.71 2.59
C LYS A 199 16.35 4.14 3.98
N LEU A 200 15.94 2.87 4.12
CA LEU A 200 15.68 2.23 5.41
C LEU A 200 16.88 2.34 6.38
N PHE A 201 18.08 2.40 5.81
CA PHE A 201 19.38 2.44 6.49
C PHE A 201 19.99 3.84 6.56
N LYS A 202 19.27 4.89 6.14
CA LYS A 202 19.69 6.27 6.42
C LYS A 202 19.52 6.59 7.90
N LYS A 203 20.22 7.62 8.38
CA LYS A 203 20.10 8.11 9.76
C LYS A 203 18.62 8.30 10.15
N GLY A 204 17.81 8.87 9.25
CA GLY A 204 16.38 9.07 9.47
C GLY A 204 16.14 10.10 10.57
N THR A 205 16.89 11.20 10.50
CA THR A 205 16.83 12.31 11.46
C THR A 205 15.48 13.00 11.29
N VAL A 206 14.54 12.68 12.18
CA VAL A 206 13.24 13.34 12.27
C VAL A 206 13.41 14.60 13.11
N LYS A 207 13.11 15.76 12.53
CA LYS A 207 13.03 17.04 13.25
C LYS A 207 11.70 17.70 12.94
N TRP A 208 11.20 18.46 13.89
CA TRP A 208 9.99 19.25 13.72
C TRP A 208 10.34 20.70 13.96
N TYR A 209 9.78 21.59 13.14
CA TYR A 209 10.03 23.02 13.27
C TYR A 209 8.72 23.78 13.22
N VAL A 210 8.68 24.89 13.95
CA VAL A 210 7.74 25.97 13.65
C VAL A 210 8.25 26.69 12.41
N LEU A 211 7.35 26.92 11.46
CA LEU A 211 7.62 27.55 10.19
C LEU A 211 6.91 28.90 10.10
N GLU A 212 7.61 29.90 9.57
CA GLU A 212 7.05 31.21 9.23
C GLU A 212 6.87 31.34 7.72
N SER A 213 5.81 32.01 7.28
CA SER A 213 5.55 32.20 5.85
C SER A 213 6.45 33.30 5.27
N ASN A 214 7.14 33.01 4.18
CA ASN A 214 8.04 33.95 3.51
C ASN A 214 7.30 34.99 2.64
N LYS A 215 5.97 34.91 2.51
CA LYS A 215 5.17 35.84 1.70
C LYS A 215 4.06 36.47 2.52
N GLN A 216 3.99 37.81 2.50
CA GLN A 216 2.79 38.55 2.89
C GLN A 216 1.69 38.27 1.84
N GLY A 217 0.86 37.25 2.07
CA GLY A 217 -0.28 36.94 1.21
C GLY A 217 -0.63 35.46 1.18
N GLU A 218 -1.82 35.15 1.70
CA GLU A 218 -2.58 33.89 1.65
C GLU A 218 -1.83 32.58 1.34
N LEU A 219 -1.75 31.74 2.38
CA LEU A 219 -1.35 30.33 2.32
C LEU A 219 -2.33 29.52 1.46
N LYS A 220 -1.88 29.01 0.31
CA LYS A 220 -2.68 28.12 -0.55
C LYS A 220 -1.94 26.80 -0.81
N ASP A 221 -2.48 25.75 -0.17
CA ASP A 221 -2.30 24.30 -0.42
C ASP A 221 -1.23 23.56 0.44
N PRO A 222 -1.48 22.32 0.94
CA PRO A 222 -0.56 21.54 1.79
C PRO A 222 0.71 21.01 1.10
N LEU A 223 1.03 21.52 -0.08
CA LEU A 223 2.11 21.04 -0.95
C LEU A 223 3.21 22.07 -1.14
N ASP A 224 3.16 23.14 -0.37
CA ASP A 224 4.15 24.19 -0.36
C ASP A 224 5.54 23.65 0.01
N THR A 225 6.49 23.91 -0.88
CA THR A 225 7.90 23.54 -0.75
C THR A 225 8.63 24.51 0.18
N LEU A 226 9.84 24.16 0.60
CA LEU A 226 10.76 24.99 1.42
C LEU A 226 11.00 26.41 0.87
N TYR A 227 10.69 26.69 -0.40
CA TYR A 227 10.74 28.04 -0.96
C TYR A 227 9.72 29.02 -0.34
N THR A 228 8.72 28.49 0.38
CA THR A 228 7.57 29.24 0.89
C THR A 228 7.68 29.55 2.38
N TYR A 229 8.57 28.87 3.11
CA TYR A 229 8.68 28.97 4.56
C TYR A 229 10.13 29.13 5.04
N SER A 230 10.32 29.86 6.12
CA SER A 230 11.55 29.93 6.89
C SER A 230 11.41 29.07 8.14
N ILE A 231 12.53 28.52 8.62
CA ILE A 231 12.57 27.83 9.92
C ILE A 231 12.67 28.91 11.00
N ASP A 232 11.68 28.98 11.88
CA ASP A 232 11.72 29.84 13.06
C ASP A 232 12.41 29.12 14.22
N SER A 233 11.79 28.05 14.72
CA SER A 233 12.24 27.39 15.96
C SER A 233 12.03 25.88 15.94
N LEU A 234 12.81 25.16 16.77
CA LEU A 234 12.66 23.72 16.96
C LEU A 234 11.36 23.44 17.72
N TYR A 235 10.57 22.50 17.22
CA TYR A 235 9.33 22.05 17.83
C TYR A 235 9.48 20.61 18.35
N ASN A 236 8.96 20.34 19.55
CA ASN A 236 8.96 19.00 20.14
C ASN A 236 7.50 18.53 20.32
N PRO A 237 6.91 17.85 19.32
CA PRO A 237 5.51 17.45 19.36
C PRO A 237 5.25 16.33 20.37
N GLU A 238 4.14 16.45 21.11
CA GLU A 238 3.50 15.30 21.75
C GLU A 238 2.63 14.57 20.72
N ILE A 239 3.18 13.49 20.13
CA ILE A 239 2.47 12.69 19.12
C ILE A 239 1.45 11.77 19.80
N THR A 240 0.17 11.94 19.49
CA THR A 240 -0.93 11.15 20.08
C THR A 240 -1.26 9.90 19.29
N ARG A 241 -1.05 9.92 17.97
CA ARG A 241 -1.28 8.78 17.10
C ARG A 241 -0.48 8.88 15.81
N ILE A 242 -0.19 7.71 15.24
CA ILE A 242 0.35 7.57 13.89
C ILE A 242 -0.38 6.40 13.26
N ASN A 243 -1.20 6.66 12.23
CA ASN A 243 -2.02 5.63 11.60
C ASN A 243 -2.05 5.75 10.08
N TYR A 244 -2.08 4.59 9.41
CA TYR A 244 -2.44 4.50 8.00
C TYR A 244 -3.95 4.70 7.88
N GLY A 245 -4.36 5.55 6.94
CA GLY A 245 -5.78 5.83 6.72
C GLY A 245 -6.00 6.55 5.41
N THR A 246 -7.14 7.21 5.34
CA THR A 246 -7.56 7.98 4.17
C THR A 246 -7.67 9.44 4.58
N ASP A 247 -7.07 10.34 3.79
CA ASP A 247 -7.19 11.79 4.03
C ASP A 247 -8.61 12.30 3.70
N PRO A 248 -8.95 13.56 4.05
CA PRO A 248 -10.26 14.13 3.73
C PRO A 248 -10.60 14.19 2.23
N ARG A 249 -9.61 14.04 1.34
CA ARG A 249 -9.78 14.00 -0.12
C ARG A 249 -9.88 12.57 -0.65
N GLY A 250 -9.97 11.55 0.22
CA GLY A 250 -10.07 10.15 -0.17
C GLY A 250 -8.73 9.45 -0.41
N ARG A 251 -7.58 10.12 -0.24
CA ARG A 251 -6.29 9.54 -0.61
C ARG A 251 -5.67 8.73 0.53
N PRO A 252 -5.14 7.52 0.27
CA PRO A 252 -4.31 6.80 1.23
C PRO A 252 -3.18 7.68 1.75
N SER A 253 -3.09 7.81 3.07
CA SER A 253 -2.19 8.76 3.73
C SER A 253 -1.73 8.26 5.08
N LEU A 254 -0.54 8.74 5.50
CA LEU A 254 -0.10 8.63 6.88
C LEU A 254 -0.66 9.83 7.64
N ILE A 255 -1.41 9.56 8.70
CA ILE A 255 -2.03 10.58 9.53
C ILE A 255 -1.30 10.59 10.87
N ILE A 256 -0.79 11.76 11.26
CA ILE A 256 -0.07 11.97 12.51
C ILE A 256 -0.87 12.96 13.36
N GLY A 257 -1.33 12.51 14.51
CA GLY A 257 -1.99 13.36 15.50
C GLY A 257 -0.95 14.02 16.40
N ILE A 258 -1.00 15.35 16.49
CA ILE A 258 -0.14 16.16 17.36
C ILE A 258 -1.05 16.82 18.38
N LYS A 259 -0.72 16.70 19.67
CA LYS A 259 -1.42 17.41 20.73
C LYS A 259 -0.87 18.83 20.82
N ASN A 260 -1.75 19.81 20.95
CA ASN A 260 -1.41 21.22 21.15
C ASN A 260 -0.34 21.75 20.16
N PRO A 261 -0.55 21.65 18.83
CA PRO A 261 0.42 22.10 17.81
C PRO A 261 0.69 23.61 17.79
N GLY A 262 0.03 24.40 18.65
CA GLY A 262 0.14 25.85 18.66
C GLY A 262 -0.60 26.50 17.48
N ASN A 263 -0.35 27.80 17.29
CA ASN A 263 -1.01 28.61 16.25
C ASN A 263 -0.19 28.73 14.95
N GLY A 264 1.05 28.21 14.94
CA GLY A 264 1.95 28.27 13.80
C GLY A 264 1.72 27.16 12.75
N VAL A 265 2.49 27.23 11.66
CA VAL A 265 2.66 26.11 10.74
C VAL A 265 3.76 25.21 11.31
N ILE A 266 3.48 23.92 11.47
CA ILE A 266 4.48 22.95 11.91
C ILE A 266 4.96 22.17 10.69
N GLY A 267 6.28 22.13 10.48
CA GLY A 267 6.93 21.33 9.45
C GLY A 267 7.58 20.08 10.03
N LEU A 268 7.39 18.94 9.37
CA LEU A 268 8.13 17.70 9.62
C LEU A 268 9.26 17.56 8.62
N PHE A 269 10.47 17.36 9.13
CA PHE A 269 11.67 17.17 8.34
C PHE A 269 12.26 15.79 8.58
N VAL A 270 12.70 15.15 7.50
CA VAL A 270 13.45 13.90 7.53
C VAL A 270 14.75 14.11 6.78
N ASP A 271 15.88 13.91 7.47
CA ASP A 271 17.23 14.16 6.93
C ASP A 271 17.31 15.53 6.22
N ASP A 272 16.84 16.55 6.95
CA ASP A 272 16.81 17.98 6.57
C ASP A 272 15.93 18.32 5.34
N SER A 273 15.15 17.37 4.83
CA SER A 273 14.13 17.61 3.80
C SER A 273 12.74 17.78 4.41
N LEU A 274 12.02 18.84 4.04
CA LEU A 274 10.62 19.04 4.44
C LEU A 274 9.73 17.97 3.79
N VAL A 275 9.06 17.17 4.61
CA VAL A 275 8.20 16.05 4.17
C VAL A 275 6.73 16.45 4.15
N SER A 276 6.27 17.20 5.15
CA SER A 276 4.88 17.66 5.25
C SER A 276 4.75 18.80 6.24
N THR A 277 3.68 19.58 6.10
CA THR A 277 3.31 20.66 7.00
C THR A 277 1.91 20.40 7.58
N CYS A 278 1.65 20.93 8.77
CA CYS A 278 0.30 20.99 9.32
C CYS A 278 0.03 22.36 9.97
N TYR A 279 -1.24 22.73 10.02
CA TYR A 279 -1.67 24.03 10.50
C TYR A 279 -2.69 23.89 11.63
N ARG A 280 -2.46 24.59 12.75
CA ARG A 280 -3.32 24.55 13.95
C ARG A 280 -3.55 23.11 14.44
N ASN A 281 -4.62 22.89 15.21
CA ASN A 281 -5.08 21.59 15.75
C ASN A 281 -5.43 20.52 14.69
N ASN A 282 -5.00 20.67 13.43
CA ASN A 282 -5.18 19.65 12.41
C ASN A 282 -4.09 18.59 12.51
N PRO A 283 -4.42 17.32 12.19
CA PRO A 283 -3.39 16.30 12.05
C PRO A 283 -2.47 16.62 10.88
N MET A 284 -1.22 16.20 10.98
CA MET A 284 -0.31 16.21 9.84
C MET A 284 -0.64 15.04 8.91
N ILE A 285 -0.72 15.33 7.62
CA ILE A 285 -1.11 14.39 6.58
C ILE A 285 0.03 14.27 5.59
N ILE A 286 0.51 13.06 5.38
CA ILE A 286 1.49 12.74 4.33
C ILE A 286 0.77 11.85 3.31
N PRO A 287 0.35 12.40 2.16
CA PRO A 287 -0.30 11.61 1.13
C PRO A 287 0.68 10.61 0.53
N PHE A 288 0.21 9.39 0.25
CA PHE A 288 1.00 8.37 -0.45
C PHE A 288 1.11 8.75 -1.93
N ARG A 289 1.92 9.75 -2.26
CA ARG A 289 2.35 10.01 -3.64
C ARG A 289 3.22 8.86 -4.15
N ASP A 290 4.01 8.28 -3.26
CA ASP A 290 4.70 6.99 -3.37
C ASP A 290 4.52 6.26 -2.02
N SER A 291 3.91 5.06 -2.04
CA SER A 291 3.64 4.23 -0.85
C SER A 291 4.91 3.95 -0.03
N THR A 292 6.06 3.92 -0.72
CA THR A 292 7.37 3.62 -0.17
C THR A 292 7.86 4.72 0.77
N ASP A 293 7.71 5.99 0.38
CA ASP A 293 8.28 7.11 1.14
C ASP A 293 7.49 7.39 2.42
N ALA A 294 6.16 7.29 2.39
CA ALA A 294 5.36 7.46 3.60
C ALA A 294 5.57 6.32 4.60
N LYS A 295 5.78 5.08 4.12
CA LYS A 295 6.15 3.95 4.96
C LYS A 295 7.52 4.16 5.63
N LEU A 296 8.49 4.75 4.92
CA LEU A 296 9.78 5.11 5.50
C LEU A 296 9.64 6.17 6.59
N VAL A 297 8.84 7.22 6.36
CA VAL A 297 8.56 8.25 7.38
C VAL A 297 7.90 7.64 8.62
N TYR A 298 6.93 6.75 8.44
CA TYR A 298 6.33 5.98 9.53
C TYR A 298 7.39 5.20 10.33
N ILE A 299 8.29 4.50 9.64
CA ILE A 299 9.36 3.74 10.25
C ILE A 299 10.31 4.65 11.05
N TYR A 300 10.70 5.80 10.49
CA TYR A 300 11.59 6.75 11.20
C TYR A 300 10.93 7.33 12.44
N LEU A 301 9.64 7.68 12.35
CA LEU A 301 8.89 8.19 13.50
C LEU A 301 8.75 7.16 14.62
N LYS A 302 8.65 5.86 14.29
CA LYS A 302 8.50 4.78 15.26
C LYS A 302 9.81 4.31 15.88
N THR A 303 10.91 4.39 15.15
CA THR A 303 12.20 3.80 15.56
C THR A 303 13.23 4.84 15.97
N GLY A 304 13.06 6.11 15.56
CA GLY A 304 14.06 7.15 15.76
C GLY A 304 15.32 6.92 14.93
N GLN A 305 16.41 7.62 15.29
CA GLN A 305 17.68 7.62 14.56
C GLN A 305 18.51 6.36 14.81
N ILE A 306 19.09 5.75 13.77
CA ILE A 306 19.90 4.52 13.92
C ILE A 306 21.40 4.78 14.21
N GLY A 307 21.82 6.04 14.38
CA GLY A 307 23.24 6.41 14.55
C GLY A 307 23.95 6.77 13.23
N SER A 308 25.25 7.04 13.29
CA SER A 308 26.11 7.43 12.15
C SER A 308 27.03 6.32 11.67
N GLY A 309 26.71 5.07 12.02
CA GLY A 309 27.47 3.89 11.62
C GLY A 309 27.42 3.59 10.12
N SER A 310 28.28 2.68 9.69
CA SER A 310 28.29 2.16 8.33
C SER A 310 27.44 0.89 8.23
N ILE A 311 26.78 0.71 7.08
CA ILE A 311 25.92 -0.45 6.83
C ILE A 311 26.31 -1.06 5.50
N GLU A 312 26.71 -2.33 5.52
CA GLU A 312 27.00 -3.11 4.32
C GLU A 312 25.89 -4.15 4.10
N ILE A 313 25.37 -4.24 2.88
CA ILE A 313 24.31 -5.18 2.50
C ILE A 313 24.84 -6.17 1.48
N ARG A 314 25.01 -7.43 1.89
CA ARG A 314 25.38 -8.53 1.00
C ARG A 314 24.16 -9.37 0.64
N ARG A 315 23.97 -9.61 -0.65
CA ARG A 315 22.89 -10.44 -1.19
C ARG A 315 23.47 -11.77 -1.66
N LEU A 316 23.19 -12.85 -0.92
CA LEU A 316 23.60 -14.20 -1.28
C LEU A 316 22.48 -14.87 -2.08
N LYS A 317 22.82 -15.35 -3.28
CA LYS A 317 21.92 -16.10 -4.17
C LYS A 317 21.92 -17.58 -3.82
#